data_AF-F1N5A8-F1
#
_entry.id   AF-F1N5A8-F1
#
_cell.length_a   1.000
_cell.length_b   1.000
_cell.length_c   1.000
_cell.angle_alpha   90.00
_cell.angle_beta   90.00
_cell.angle_gamma   90.00
#
_symmetry.space_group_name_H-M   'P 1'
#
loop_
_entity.id
_entity.type
_entity.pdbx_description
1 polymer ?
#
loop_
_entity_poly.entity_id
_entity_poly.type
_entity_poly.pdbx_seq_one_letter_code
_entity_poly.pdbx_strand_id
1 'polypeptide(L)'
;LTEDKHNKNPLKMLESLGKELISGLLDDFVEKNVLKLEEEEKKKIYDAKLQDKARVLVDSIRQKNQEIYPIKERKDRTRLALIICNTEFDHMPPRNGAALDILGMKQLLEGLGYTVEVEEKLTARDMESVLWKFAAREEHKSSDSTFLVFMSHGILDGICGTMHSEEEPDVLPYDTIFRTFNNRNCLSLKDKPKVIIVQACRGANRGELWVSDSPPALADSFSQSSENLEEDAVYKTHVEKDFIAFCSSTPHNVSWRDIKKGSLFITRLITCFQKYAWCCHLEEVFRKVQQSFEKPNVKAQMPTVERLSMTRYFYLFPGN
;
A
#
# COMPACT_ATOMS: atom_id res chain seq x y z
N LEU A 1 20.46 38.89 -20.20
CA LEU A 1 19.75 37.79 -20.88
C LEU A 1 20.55 36.53 -20.58
N THR A 2 20.18 35.62 -19.68
CA THR A 2 18.87 35.17 -19.19
C THR A 2 19.10 34.54 -17.80
N GLU A 3 18.55 35.14 -16.74
CA GLU A 3 17.45 34.57 -15.92
C GLU A 3 17.73 33.20 -15.29
N ASP A 4 18.29 33.29 -14.07
CA ASP A 4 18.31 32.26 -13.06
C ASP A 4 16.88 32.08 -12.51
N LYS A 5 16.16 31.05 -12.98
CA LYS A 5 14.79 30.77 -12.54
C LYS A 5 14.81 30.17 -11.14
N HIS A 6 14.48 31.03 -10.19
CA HIS A 6 14.09 30.74 -8.81
C HIS A 6 13.43 29.38 -8.58
N ASN A 7 14.18 28.45 -7.98
CA ASN A 7 13.61 27.46 -7.07
C ASN A 7 13.42 28.12 -5.70
N LYS A 8 12.44 29.03 -5.59
CA LYS A 8 12.06 29.65 -4.31
C LYS A 8 11.11 28.72 -3.59
N ASN A 9 11.62 28.02 -2.58
CA ASN A 9 10.83 27.26 -1.62
C ASN A 9 9.64 28.14 -1.13
N PRO A 10 8.38 27.71 -1.31
CA PRO A 10 7.20 28.46 -0.89
C PRO A 10 7.25 28.88 0.60
N LEU A 11 7.88 28.06 1.45
CA LEU A 11 8.08 28.33 2.86
C LEU A 11 9.00 29.54 3.10
N LYS A 12 10.05 29.71 2.29
CA LYS A 12 10.95 30.88 2.35
C LYS A 12 10.29 32.15 1.84
N MET A 13 9.33 32.04 0.91
CA MET A 13 8.52 33.20 0.49
C MET A 13 7.57 33.64 1.59
N LEU A 14 6.91 32.71 2.28
CA LEU A 14 6.06 32.99 3.44
C LEU A 14 6.83 33.65 4.59
N GLU A 15 8.07 33.24 4.83
CA GLU A 15 8.96 33.86 5.83
C GLU A 15 9.38 35.30 5.48
N SER A 16 9.31 35.69 4.19
CA SER A 16 9.79 37.00 3.70
C SER A 16 8.72 38.09 3.57
N LEU A 17 7.45 37.75 3.72
CA LEU A 17 6.32 38.68 3.60
C LEU A 17 6.03 39.34 4.97
N GLY A 18 5.62 40.61 4.98
CA GLY A 18 5.43 41.38 6.22
C GLY A 18 4.29 40.87 7.11
N LYS A 19 4.49 40.89 8.44
CA LYS A 19 3.63 40.27 9.47
C LYS A 19 2.13 40.64 9.41
N GLU A 20 1.78 41.86 9.02
CA GLU A 20 0.37 42.34 8.98
C GLU A 20 -0.36 41.97 7.68
N LEU A 21 0.36 41.87 6.56
CA LEU A 21 -0.21 41.50 5.26
C LEU A 21 -0.48 39.99 5.16
N ILE A 22 0.24 39.19 5.96
CA ILE A 22 0.11 37.73 5.99
C ILE A 22 -1.16 37.28 6.72
N SER A 23 -1.53 37.87 7.86
CA SER A 23 -2.60 37.31 8.71
C SER A 23 -3.97 37.28 8.01
N GLY A 24 -4.33 38.36 7.32
CA GLY A 24 -5.58 38.41 6.54
C GLY A 24 -5.58 37.46 5.34
N LEU A 25 -4.41 37.27 4.71
CA LEU A 25 -4.25 36.32 3.59
C LEU A 25 -4.29 34.86 4.06
N LEU A 26 -3.75 34.57 5.25
CA LEU A 26 -3.73 33.23 5.84
C LEU A 26 -5.10 32.76 6.30
N ASP A 27 -5.87 33.64 6.94
CA ASP A 27 -7.25 33.34 7.31
C ASP A 27 -8.08 33.01 6.04
N ASP A 28 -7.86 33.76 4.96
CA ASP A 28 -8.43 33.51 3.63
C ASP A 28 -7.98 32.16 3.02
N PHE A 29 -6.71 31.77 3.17
CA PHE A 29 -6.20 30.48 2.68
C PHE A 29 -6.79 29.28 3.43
N VAL A 30 -7.00 29.44 4.74
CA VAL A 30 -7.63 28.44 5.60
C VAL A 30 -9.13 28.33 5.29
N GLU A 31 -9.82 29.47 5.16
CA GLU A 31 -11.26 29.54 4.88
C GLU A 31 -11.60 29.04 3.47
N LYS A 32 -10.76 29.37 2.48
CA LYS A 32 -10.89 28.88 1.09
C LYS A 32 -10.40 27.43 0.93
N ASN A 33 -10.01 26.74 2.01
CA ASN A 33 -9.57 25.34 2.01
C ASN A 33 -8.40 25.07 1.04
N VAL A 34 -7.56 26.09 0.79
CA VAL A 34 -6.38 25.93 -0.08
C VAL A 34 -5.38 24.97 0.54
N LEU A 35 -5.31 24.95 1.87
CA LEU A 35 -4.64 23.93 2.67
C LEU A 35 -5.72 23.00 3.25
N LYS A 36 -5.68 21.72 2.91
CA LYS A 36 -6.55 20.70 3.51
C LYS A 36 -6.13 20.44 4.96
N LEU A 37 -6.54 21.33 5.84
CA LEU A 37 -6.35 21.23 7.28
C LEU A 37 -7.58 20.58 7.92
N GLU A 38 -7.35 19.79 8.95
CA GLU A 38 -8.43 19.25 9.78
C GLU A 38 -9.04 20.36 10.62
N GLU A 39 -10.30 20.21 11.04
CA GLU A 39 -11.01 21.26 11.80
C GLU A 39 -10.30 21.62 13.10
N GLU A 40 -9.60 20.66 13.72
CA GLU A 40 -8.78 20.89 14.91
C GLU A 40 -7.54 21.76 14.61
N GLU A 41 -6.90 21.56 13.46
CA GLU A 41 -5.75 22.36 13.02
C GLU A 41 -6.17 23.76 12.62
N LYS A 42 -7.31 23.88 11.92
CA LYS A 42 -7.92 25.17 11.59
C LYS A 42 -8.23 25.94 12.86
N LYS A 43 -8.82 25.28 13.85
CA LYS A 43 -9.11 25.86 15.17
C LYS A 43 -7.84 26.36 15.87
N LYS A 44 -6.75 25.59 15.86
CA LYS A 44 -5.44 26.03 16.39
C LYS A 44 -4.92 27.31 15.72
N ILE A 45 -5.15 27.47 14.41
CA ILE A 45 -4.74 28.67 13.67
C ILE A 45 -5.67 29.85 13.98
N TYR A 46 -6.98 29.62 14.07
CA TYR A 46 -7.95 30.66 14.44
C TYR A 46 -7.74 31.18 15.88
N ASP A 47 -7.45 30.27 16.82
CA ASP A 47 -7.26 30.60 18.24
C ASP A 47 -5.86 31.21 18.54
N ALA A 48 -4.93 31.16 17.59
CA ALA A 48 -3.59 31.71 17.75
C ALA A 48 -3.60 33.25 17.73
N LYS A 49 -2.72 33.86 18.54
CA LYS A 49 -2.48 35.31 18.52
C LYS A 49 -2.05 35.72 17.10
N LEU A 50 -2.47 36.92 16.67
CA LEU A 50 -2.22 37.45 15.32
C LEU A 50 -0.74 37.33 14.88
N GLN A 51 0.19 37.53 15.81
CA GLN A 51 1.64 37.51 15.60
C GLN A 51 2.19 36.08 15.41
N ASP A 52 1.48 35.09 15.93
CA ASP A 52 1.86 33.68 15.97
C ASP A 52 1.18 32.84 14.88
N LYS A 53 0.08 33.33 14.26
CA LYS A 53 -0.69 32.60 13.25
C LYS A 53 0.17 32.03 12.12
N ALA A 54 1.11 32.81 11.59
CA ALA A 54 2.01 32.34 10.53
C ALA A 54 2.93 31.20 11.00
N ARG A 55 3.44 31.28 12.24
CA ARG A 55 4.25 30.22 12.85
C ARG A 55 3.42 28.97 13.09
N VAL A 56 2.23 29.12 13.69
CA VAL A 56 1.31 28.00 13.95
C VAL A 56 0.92 27.31 12.64
N LEU A 57 0.66 28.06 11.57
CA LEU A 57 0.39 27.49 10.25
C LEU A 57 1.59 26.71 9.70
N VAL A 58 2.79 27.29 9.74
CA VAL A 58 4.03 26.63 9.29
C VAL A 58 4.30 25.37 10.11
N ASP A 59 4.07 25.40 11.41
CA ASP A 59 4.23 24.27 12.32
C ASP A 59 3.20 23.17 12.02
N SER A 60 1.93 23.52 11.77
CA SER A 60 0.90 22.56 11.33
C SER A 60 1.25 21.91 9.99
N ILE A 61 1.75 22.69 9.02
CA ILE A 61 2.20 22.16 7.72
C ILE A 61 3.42 21.25 7.92
N ARG A 62 4.37 21.62 8.79
CA ARG A 62 5.55 20.80 9.11
C ARG A 62 5.16 19.50 9.81
N GLN A 63 4.23 19.54 10.76
CA GLN A 63 3.70 18.35 11.44
C GLN A 63 3.04 17.40 10.45
N LYS A 64 2.16 17.90 9.58
CA LYS A 64 1.57 17.09 8.50
C LYS A 64 2.60 16.49 7.55
N ASN A 65 3.66 17.23 7.23
CA ASN A 65 4.75 16.68 6.42
C ASN A 65 5.57 15.60 7.15
N GLN A 66 5.60 15.60 8.50
CA GLN A 66 6.22 14.52 9.28
C GLN A 66 5.36 13.25 9.29
N GLU A 67 4.04 13.40 9.13
CA GLU A 67 3.08 12.30 9.02
C GLU A 67 2.99 11.70 7.63
N ILE A 68 3.71 12.23 6.62
CA ILE A 68 3.69 11.73 5.24
C ILE A 68 5.06 11.11 4.89
N TYR A 69 5.04 10.00 4.15
CA TYR A 69 6.28 9.45 3.61
C TYR A 69 6.92 10.42 2.60
N PRO A 70 8.24 10.69 2.70
CA PRO A 70 8.90 11.60 1.78
C PRO A 70 8.92 11.02 0.36
N ILE A 71 8.46 11.80 -0.60
CA ILE A 71 8.42 11.44 -2.01
C ILE A 71 9.59 12.11 -2.74
N LYS A 72 10.34 11.34 -3.52
CA LYS A 72 11.44 11.87 -4.32
C LYS A 72 10.91 12.55 -5.58
N GLU A 73 11.61 13.58 -6.05
CA GLU A 73 11.28 14.25 -7.31
C GLU A 73 11.35 13.29 -8.49
N ARG A 74 10.40 13.39 -9.41
CA ARG A 74 10.27 12.47 -10.55
C ARG A 74 11.51 12.36 -11.43
N LYS A 75 12.29 13.42 -11.57
CA LYS A 75 13.46 13.45 -12.46
C LYS A 75 14.55 12.48 -12.02
N ASP A 76 14.75 12.32 -10.72
CA ASP A 76 15.86 11.56 -10.15
C ASP A 76 15.39 10.24 -9.49
N ARG A 77 14.08 9.97 -9.50
CA ARG A 77 13.46 8.84 -8.82
C ARG A 77 13.35 7.61 -9.73
N THR A 78 13.85 6.48 -9.27
CA THR A 78 13.82 5.19 -9.98
C THR A 78 12.93 4.18 -9.24
N ARG A 79 11.62 4.44 -9.23
CA ARG A 79 10.63 3.52 -8.64
C ARG A 79 10.62 2.20 -9.42
N LEU A 80 10.69 1.09 -8.69
CA LEU A 80 10.51 -0.26 -9.22
C LEU A 80 9.28 -0.90 -8.60
N ALA A 81 8.57 -1.70 -9.39
CA ALA A 81 7.52 -2.59 -8.92
C ALA A 81 7.67 -3.97 -9.57
N LEU A 82 7.21 -5.00 -8.87
CA LEU A 82 7.24 -6.38 -9.32
C LEU A 82 5.84 -6.96 -9.37
N ILE A 83 5.53 -7.65 -10.46
CA ILE A 83 4.32 -8.46 -10.62
C ILE A 83 4.77 -9.91 -10.83
N ILE A 84 4.36 -10.82 -9.96
CA ILE A 84 4.50 -12.26 -10.15
C ILE A 84 3.11 -12.84 -10.40
N CYS A 85 2.91 -13.47 -11.57
CA CYS A 85 1.63 -14.07 -11.93
C CYS A 85 1.77 -15.51 -12.45
N ASN A 86 1.13 -16.46 -11.78
CA ASN A 86 0.98 -17.81 -12.31
C ASN A 86 -0.42 -17.98 -12.89
N THR A 87 -0.47 -18.26 -14.20
CA THR A 87 -1.72 -18.42 -14.96
C THR A 87 -2.01 -19.88 -15.27
N GLU A 88 -0.97 -20.64 -15.63
CA GLU A 88 -1.02 -22.06 -15.95
C GLU A 88 -0.30 -22.85 -14.84
N PHE A 89 -0.80 -24.05 -14.57
CA PHE A 89 -0.32 -24.94 -13.50
C PHE A 89 -0.38 -26.38 -13.98
N ASP A 90 0.54 -27.21 -13.48
CA ASP A 90 0.66 -28.61 -13.90
C ASP A 90 -0.44 -29.49 -13.29
N HIS A 91 -0.85 -29.16 -12.06
CA HIS A 91 -1.79 -29.96 -11.26
C HIS A 91 -3.03 -29.18 -10.80
N MET A 92 -3.17 -27.91 -11.20
CA MET A 92 -4.30 -27.07 -10.81
C MET A 92 -4.98 -26.42 -12.02
N PRO A 93 -6.25 -25.99 -11.88
CA PRO A 93 -6.95 -25.33 -12.98
C PRO A 93 -6.28 -24.02 -13.41
N PRO A 94 -6.28 -23.68 -14.72
CA PRO A 94 -5.74 -22.42 -15.20
C PRO A 94 -6.56 -21.22 -14.71
N ARG A 95 -5.90 -20.09 -14.49
CA ARG A 95 -6.49 -18.83 -14.00
C ARG A 95 -6.90 -17.92 -15.16
N ASN A 96 -7.95 -18.34 -15.87
CA ASN A 96 -8.49 -17.56 -16.99
C ASN A 96 -8.79 -16.11 -16.60
N GLY A 97 -8.41 -15.16 -17.46
CA GLY A 97 -8.52 -13.72 -17.21
C GLY A 97 -7.33 -13.10 -16.46
N ALA A 98 -6.33 -13.88 -16.01
CA ALA A 98 -5.14 -13.34 -15.35
C ALA A 98 -4.32 -12.38 -16.24
N ALA A 99 -4.30 -12.60 -17.55
CA ALA A 99 -3.63 -11.68 -18.49
C ALA A 99 -4.21 -10.26 -18.46
N LEU A 100 -5.52 -10.11 -18.24
CA LEU A 100 -6.17 -8.80 -18.09
C LEU A 100 -5.75 -8.12 -16.78
N ASP A 101 -5.60 -8.90 -15.71
CA ASP A 101 -5.12 -8.38 -14.43
C ASP A 101 -3.67 -7.90 -14.51
N ILE A 102 -2.79 -8.69 -15.15
CA ILE A 102 -1.38 -8.29 -15.39
C ILE A 102 -1.34 -6.98 -16.16
N LEU A 103 -2.06 -6.90 -17.29
CA LEU A 103 -2.09 -5.71 -18.12
C LEU A 103 -2.58 -4.48 -17.34
N GLY A 104 -3.70 -4.62 -16.62
CA GLY A 104 -4.29 -3.53 -15.85
C GLY A 104 -3.41 -3.05 -14.71
N MET A 105 -2.80 -3.97 -13.95
CA MET A 105 -1.89 -3.63 -12.85
C MET A 105 -0.60 -3.01 -13.36
N LYS A 106 -0.04 -3.53 -14.46
CA LYS A 106 1.14 -2.94 -15.11
C LYS A 106 0.87 -1.51 -15.54
N GLN A 107 -0.21 -1.28 -16.29
CA GLN A 107 -0.60 0.07 -16.73
C GLN A 107 -0.85 1.02 -15.55
N LEU A 108 -1.48 0.55 -14.48
CA LEU A 108 -1.70 1.33 -13.27
C LEU A 108 -0.36 1.76 -12.65
N LEU A 109 0.54 0.82 -12.40
CA LEU A 109 1.81 1.08 -11.71
C LEU A 109 2.75 1.94 -12.57
N GLU A 110 2.79 1.72 -13.88
CA GLU A 110 3.50 2.60 -14.83
C GLU A 110 2.92 4.02 -14.79
N GLY A 111 1.59 4.17 -14.75
CA GLY A 111 0.91 5.46 -14.59
C GLY A 111 1.23 6.17 -13.26
N LEU A 112 1.57 5.41 -12.21
CA LEU A 112 2.03 5.92 -10.91
C LEU A 112 3.55 6.16 -10.85
N GLY A 113 4.25 5.98 -11.99
CA GLY A 113 5.66 6.28 -12.16
C GLY A 113 6.61 5.16 -11.72
N TYR A 114 6.15 3.91 -11.69
CA TYR A 114 7.00 2.73 -11.43
C TYR A 114 7.47 2.10 -12.75
N THR A 115 8.71 1.62 -12.78
CA THR A 115 9.15 0.64 -13.78
C THR A 115 8.70 -0.74 -13.30
N VAL A 116 7.92 -1.45 -14.12
CA VAL A 116 7.25 -2.69 -13.71
C VAL A 116 7.94 -3.90 -14.34
N GLU A 117 8.43 -4.79 -13.49
CA GLU A 117 8.92 -6.12 -13.87
C GLU A 117 7.78 -7.14 -13.72
N VAL A 118 7.56 -7.94 -14.76
CA VAL A 118 6.52 -8.97 -14.77
C VAL A 118 7.18 -10.31 -14.96
N GLU A 119 6.95 -11.20 -13.99
CA GLU A 119 7.45 -12.56 -13.98
C GLU A 119 6.27 -13.53 -13.95
N GLU A 120 6.32 -14.54 -14.81
CA GLU A 120 5.21 -15.48 -14.99
C GLU A 120 5.72 -16.92 -14.95
N LYS A 121 4.83 -17.86 -14.59
CA LYS A 121 5.08 -19.31 -14.62
C LYS A 121 6.28 -19.73 -13.75
N LEU A 122 6.22 -19.36 -12.46
CA LEU A 122 7.28 -19.64 -11.49
C LEU A 122 6.88 -20.71 -10.47
N THR A 123 7.83 -21.59 -10.14
CA THR A 123 7.75 -22.41 -8.91
C THR A 123 7.91 -21.51 -7.67
N ALA A 124 7.58 -22.01 -6.47
CA ALA A 124 7.80 -21.25 -5.24
C ALA A 124 9.28 -20.91 -5.02
N ARG A 125 10.17 -21.84 -5.38
CA ARG A 125 11.63 -21.63 -5.33
C ARG A 125 12.07 -20.51 -6.28
N ASP A 126 11.53 -20.48 -7.49
CA ASP A 126 11.86 -19.44 -8.47
C ASP A 126 11.26 -18.09 -8.07
N MET A 127 10.05 -18.07 -7.51
CA MET A 127 9.47 -16.87 -6.91
C MET A 127 10.39 -16.31 -5.82
N GLU A 128 10.88 -17.14 -4.89
CA GLU A 128 11.83 -16.70 -3.86
C GLU A 128 13.14 -16.16 -4.49
N SER A 129 13.67 -16.82 -5.52
CA SER A 129 14.86 -16.32 -6.24
C SER A 129 14.62 -14.94 -6.86
N VAL A 130 13.48 -14.74 -7.51
CA VAL A 130 13.07 -13.46 -8.09
C VAL A 130 12.95 -12.39 -7.00
N LEU A 131 12.32 -12.70 -5.86
CA LEU A 131 12.17 -11.74 -4.76
C LEU A 131 13.53 -11.27 -4.23
N TRP A 132 14.48 -12.19 -4.04
CA TRP A 132 15.83 -11.83 -3.59
C TRP A 132 16.59 -10.99 -4.63
N LYS A 133 16.48 -11.34 -5.92
CA LYS A 133 17.08 -10.57 -7.02
C LYS A 133 16.49 -9.15 -7.08
N PHE A 134 15.18 -9.03 -6.96
CA PHE A 134 14.48 -7.74 -6.98
C PHE A 134 14.84 -6.90 -5.75
N ALA A 135 14.86 -7.48 -4.55
CA ALA A 135 15.26 -6.79 -3.32
C ALA A 135 16.70 -6.26 -3.35
N ALA A 136 17.59 -6.89 -4.12
CA ALA A 136 18.98 -6.48 -4.30
C ALA A 136 19.19 -5.34 -5.32
N ARG A 137 18.13 -4.82 -5.94
CA ARG A 137 18.24 -3.81 -6.99
C ARG A 137 18.74 -2.46 -6.47
N GLU A 138 19.69 -1.90 -7.19
CA GLU A 138 20.35 -0.64 -6.84
C GLU A 138 19.40 0.55 -6.99
N GLU A 139 18.46 0.47 -7.92
CA GLU A 139 17.42 1.47 -8.17
C GLU A 139 16.55 1.74 -6.94
N HIS A 140 16.45 0.79 -6.01
CA HIS A 140 15.75 1.01 -4.74
C HIS A 140 16.39 2.12 -3.91
N LYS A 141 17.70 2.40 -4.04
CA LYS A 141 18.37 3.51 -3.32
C LYS A 141 17.81 4.87 -3.75
N SER A 142 17.60 5.07 -5.05
CA SER A 142 16.95 6.26 -5.63
C SER A 142 15.42 6.15 -5.74
N SER A 143 14.81 5.04 -5.32
CA SER A 143 13.35 4.96 -5.12
C SER A 143 12.92 5.56 -3.77
N ASP A 144 11.63 5.88 -3.64
CA ASP A 144 10.97 6.26 -2.40
C ASP A 144 9.97 5.21 -1.89
N SER A 145 9.67 4.17 -2.69
CA SER A 145 8.66 3.15 -2.40
C SER A 145 8.75 1.96 -3.36
N THR A 146 8.01 0.88 -3.09
CA THR A 146 7.87 -0.27 -4.00
C THR A 146 6.47 -0.88 -3.93
N PHE A 147 6.05 -1.53 -5.02
CA PHE A 147 4.86 -2.40 -5.08
C PHE A 147 5.28 -3.81 -5.45
N LEU A 148 4.76 -4.79 -4.73
CA LEU A 148 4.90 -6.22 -5.00
C LEU A 148 3.50 -6.81 -5.20
N VAL A 149 3.21 -7.33 -6.39
CA VAL A 149 1.88 -7.84 -6.75
C VAL A 149 1.99 -9.34 -7.02
N PHE A 150 1.23 -10.13 -6.28
CA PHE A 150 1.20 -11.58 -6.42
C PHE A 150 -0.17 -12.05 -6.90
N MET A 151 -0.19 -12.80 -7.99
CA MET A 151 -1.40 -13.31 -8.62
C MET A 151 -1.27 -14.81 -8.91
N SER A 152 -1.70 -15.66 -7.98
CA SER A 152 -1.67 -17.12 -8.18
C SER A 152 -2.91 -17.78 -7.56
N HIS A 153 -2.95 -19.11 -7.51
CA HIS A 153 -3.70 -19.82 -6.49
C HIS A 153 -3.05 -19.61 -5.13
N GLY A 154 -3.80 -19.83 -4.06
CA GLY A 154 -3.28 -19.69 -2.71
C GLY A 154 -3.96 -20.63 -1.75
N ILE A 155 -3.21 -20.94 -0.71
CA ILE A 155 -3.66 -21.65 0.47
C ILE A 155 -3.62 -20.66 1.65
N LEU A 156 -3.97 -21.13 2.86
CA LEU A 156 -4.06 -20.24 4.04
C LEU A 156 -2.78 -19.43 4.25
N ASP A 157 -1.62 -20.08 4.19
CA ASP A 157 -0.33 -19.52 4.61
C ASP A 157 0.62 -19.19 3.45
N GLY A 158 0.19 -19.32 2.19
CA GLY A 158 1.08 -19.05 1.07
C GLY A 158 0.46 -19.01 -0.32
N ILE A 159 1.34 -18.72 -1.28
CA ILE A 159 1.05 -18.53 -2.69
C ILE A 159 1.57 -19.76 -3.44
N CYS A 160 0.72 -20.40 -4.23
CA CYS A 160 1.11 -21.61 -4.95
C CYS A 160 2.03 -21.29 -6.14
N GLY A 161 3.10 -22.06 -6.31
CA GLY A 161 3.87 -22.13 -7.54
C GLY A 161 3.19 -22.99 -8.61
N THR A 162 3.79 -23.10 -9.79
CA THR A 162 3.22 -23.81 -10.95
C THR A 162 3.07 -25.32 -10.73
N MET A 163 3.90 -25.91 -9.86
CA MET A 163 3.97 -27.35 -9.63
C MET A 163 3.13 -27.83 -8.44
N HIS A 164 2.34 -26.94 -7.82
CA HIS A 164 1.66 -27.27 -6.58
C HIS A 164 0.59 -28.35 -6.77
N SER A 165 0.68 -29.44 -6.00
CA SER A 165 -0.39 -30.40 -5.76
C SER A 165 -0.59 -30.62 -4.26
N GLU A 166 -1.63 -31.38 -3.88
CA GLU A 166 -1.84 -31.75 -2.47
C GLU A 166 -0.77 -32.73 -1.95
N GLU A 167 -0.22 -33.56 -2.84
CA GLU A 167 0.83 -34.53 -2.54
C GLU A 167 2.23 -33.91 -2.53
N GLU A 168 2.50 -32.98 -3.44
CA GLU A 168 3.79 -32.29 -3.59
C GLU A 168 3.60 -30.76 -3.49
N PRO A 169 3.71 -30.19 -2.28
CA PRO A 169 3.41 -28.78 -2.07
C PRO A 169 4.51 -27.85 -2.59
N ASP A 170 4.24 -27.17 -3.70
CA ASP A 170 5.02 -26.04 -4.21
C ASP A 170 4.43 -24.69 -3.76
N VAL A 171 4.77 -24.22 -2.56
CA VAL A 171 4.16 -23.02 -1.96
C VAL A 171 5.21 -22.04 -1.46
N LEU A 172 5.06 -20.76 -1.84
CA LEU A 172 5.81 -19.64 -1.27
C LEU A 172 5.07 -19.12 -0.02
N PRO A 173 5.65 -19.25 1.18
CA PRO A 173 5.06 -18.68 2.39
C PRO A 173 4.99 -17.16 2.31
N TYR A 174 3.89 -16.56 2.78
CA TYR A 174 3.77 -15.09 2.83
C TYR A 174 4.92 -14.45 3.62
N ASP A 175 5.34 -15.10 4.70
CA ASP A 175 6.41 -14.61 5.57
C ASP A 175 7.75 -14.43 4.85
N THR A 176 8.03 -15.25 3.82
CA THR A 176 9.23 -15.12 2.99
C THR A 176 9.29 -13.75 2.31
N ILE A 177 8.16 -13.18 1.90
CA ILE A 177 8.09 -11.85 1.28
C ILE A 177 8.52 -10.79 2.30
N PHE A 178 7.89 -10.76 3.47
CA PHE A 178 8.21 -9.78 4.51
C PHE A 178 9.66 -9.92 4.96
N ARG A 179 10.14 -11.14 5.19
CA ARG A 179 11.54 -11.43 5.51
C ARG A 179 12.50 -10.89 4.46
N THR A 180 12.21 -11.05 3.17
CA THR A 180 13.09 -10.61 2.09
C THR A 180 13.20 -9.08 2.03
N PHE A 181 12.09 -8.37 2.23
CA PHE A 181 12.02 -6.91 2.10
C PHE A 181 12.14 -6.15 3.42
N ASN A 182 12.43 -6.83 4.52
CA ASN A 182 12.55 -6.21 5.84
C ASN A 182 13.79 -5.28 5.93
N ASN A 183 13.87 -4.51 7.01
CA ASN A 183 14.94 -3.51 7.18
C ASN A 183 16.34 -4.11 7.34
N ARG A 184 16.45 -5.44 7.55
CA ARG A 184 17.73 -6.16 7.62
C ARG A 184 18.20 -6.61 6.25
N ASN A 185 17.29 -7.16 5.45
CA ASN A 185 17.61 -7.85 4.19
C ASN A 185 17.50 -6.93 2.96
N CYS A 186 16.68 -5.87 3.03
CA CYS A 186 16.56 -4.87 1.97
C CYS A 186 16.80 -3.45 2.49
N LEU A 187 18.06 -3.15 2.80
CA LEU A 187 18.47 -1.84 3.33
C LEU A 187 18.08 -0.67 2.42
N SER A 188 18.07 -0.88 1.10
CA SER A 188 17.70 0.14 0.11
C SER A 188 16.23 0.60 0.22
N LEU A 189 15.36 -0.23 0.83
CA LEU A 189 13.94 0.06 1.09
C LEU A 189 13.63 0.31 2.57
N LYS A 190 14.65 0.50 3.40
CA LYS A 190 14.47 0.91 4.79
C LYS A 190 13.75 2.26 4.86
N ASP A 191 12.78 2.38 5.76
CA ASP A 191 11.97 3.59 5.98
C ASP A 191 11.13 4.05 4.77
N LYS A 192 10.96 3.16 3.78
CA LYS A 192 10.18 3.40 2.56
C LYS A 192 8.95 2.46 2.51
N PRO A 193 7.79 2.94 2.03
CA PRO A 193 6.60 2.12 1.86
C PRO A 193 6.83 0.89 0.97
N LYS A 194 6.44 -0.27 1.49
CA LYS A 194 6.46 -1.58 0.80
C LYS A 194 5.03 -2.09 0.71
N VAL A 195 4.42 -1.90 -0.46
CA VAL A 195 3.01 -2.24 -0.69
C VAL A 195 2.93 -3.62 -1.32
N ILE A 196 2.25 -4.55 -0.65
CA ILE A 196 2.07 -5.92 -1.12
C ILE A 196 0.61 -6.10 -1.50
N ILE A 197 0.34 -6.45 -2.76
CA ILE A 197 -1.02 -6.77 -3.24
C ILE A 197 -1.09 -8.26 -3.53
N VAL A 198 -2.02 -8.97 -2.89
CA VAL A 198 -2.16 -10.42 -3.05
C VAL A 198 -3.53 -10.74 -3.61
N GLN A 199 -3.54 -11.32 -4.81
CA GLN A 199 -4.72 -11.89 -5.45
C GLN A 199 -4.56 -13.41 -5.51
N ALA A 200 -4.91 -14.04 -4.39
CA ALA A 200 -4.88 -15.48 -4.19
C ALA A 200 -6.05 -15.90 -3.27
N CYS A 201 -6.52 -17.13 -3.40
CA CYS A 201 -7.43 -17.71 -2.42
C CYS A 201 -6.69 -17.91 -1.09
N ARG A 202 -7.42 -17.91 0.03
CA ARG A 202 -6.81 -18.09 1.36
C ARG A 202 -7.44 -19.26 2.12
N GLY A 203 -7.98 -20.22 1.38
CA GLY A 203 -8.75 -21.36 1.84
C GLY A 203 -9.93 -21.65 0.91
N ALA A 204 -10.78 -22.60 1.31
CA ALA A 204 -11.85 -23.17 0.48
C ALA A 204 -13.27 -22.65 0.79
N ASN A 205 -13.44 -21.81 1.82
CA ASN A 205 -14.75 -21.30 2.21
C ASN A 205 -15.25 -20.27 1.19
N ARG A 206 -16.54 -20.33 0.84
CA ARG A 206 -17.11 -19.39 -0.15
C ARG A 206 -17.54 -18.05 0.47
N GLY A 207 -17.32 -17.84 1.76
CA GLY A 207 -17.69 -16.61 2.48
C GLY A 207 -19.20 -16.38 2.61
N GLU A 208 -20.01 -17.39 2.34
CA GLU A 208 -21.47 -17.33 2.40
C GLU A 208 -21.95 -17.90 3.74
N LEU A 209 -22.54 -17.05 4.59
CA LEU A 209 -23.22 -17.47 5.81
C LEU A 209 -24.66 -16.96 5.74
N TRP A 210 -25.63 -17.87 5.82
CA TRP A 210 -27.03 -17.50 6.01
C TRP A 210 -27.21 -17.09 7.47
N VAL A 211 -27.35 -15.79 7.72
CA VAL A 211 -27.67 -15.28 9.05
C VAL A 211 -29.19 -15.41 9.25
N SER A 212 -29.60 -16.19 10.24
CA SER A 212 -30.96 -16.21 10.78
C SER A 212 -30.96 -15.39 12.07
N ASP A 213 -32.02 -14.62 12.36
CA ASP A 213 -32.15 -13.65 13.47
C ASP A 213 -32.20 -14.30 14.89
N SER A 214 -31.57 -15.46 15.09
CA SER A 214 -31.49 -16.14 16.38
C SER A 214 -30.14 -15.91 17.05
N PRO A 215 -30.08 -15.73 18.38
CA PRO A 215 -28.82 -15.46 19.08
C PRO A 215 -27.84 -16.64 18.92
N PRO A 216 -26.54 -16.39 18.61
CA PRO A 216 -25.54 -17.45 18.59
C PRO A 216 -25.20 -17.91 20.01
N ALA A 217 -25.08 -19.23 20.19
CA ALA A 217 -24.47 -19.84 21.37
C ALA A 217 -22.94 -19.65 21.34
N LEU A 218 -22.37 -19.29 22.50
CA LEU A 218 -20.93 -19.09 22.75
C LEU A 218 -20.16 -20.41 22.88
N ALA A 219 -18.90 -20.42 22.39
CA ALA A 219 -17.68 -21.14 22.87
C ALA A 219 -16.68 -21.29 21.69
N ASP A 220 -15.34 -21.24 21.80
CA ASP A 220 -14.42 -21.01 22.91
C ASP A 220 -12.99 -20.66 22.42
N SER A 221 -12.24 -19.99 23.31
CA SER A 221 -10.78 -19.95 23.53
C SER A 221 -9.75 -19.70 22.40
N PHE A 222 -8.94 -18.64 22.56
CA PHE A 222 -7.55 -18.55 22.09
C PHE A 222 -6.62 -18.38 23.31
N SER A 223 -5.53 -19.15 23.35
CA SER A 223 -4.51 -19.11 24.40
C SER A 223 -3.46 -18.02 24.13
N GLN A 224 -3.17 -17.23 25.17
CA GLN A 224 -2.01 -16.34 25.27
C GLN A 224 -0.71 -17.15 25.41
N SER A 225 0.37 -16.62 24.85
CA SER A 225 1.72 -16.96 25.32
C SER A 225 2.53 -15.70 25.58
N SER A 226 3.32 -15.81 26.65
CA SER A 226 3.98 -14.80 27.46
C SER A 226 5.12 -14.09 26.74
N GLU A 227 5.19 -12.76 26.90
CA GLU A 227 6.39 -11.96 26.64
C GLU A 227 7.51 -12.36 27.59
N ASN A 228 8.73 -12.48 27.07
CA ASN A 228 9.99 -12.41 27.80
C ASN A 228 10.99 -11.68 26.89
N LEU A 229 11.25 -10.40 27.19
CA LEU A 229 12.17 -9.52 26.45
C LEU A 229 13.47 -9.35 27.25
N GLU A 230 14.61 -9.47 26.57
CA GLU A 230 15.90 -8.91 27.01
C GLU A 230 16.60 -8.17 25.85
N GLU A 231 17.39 -7.15 26.19
CA GLU A 231 17.91 -6.08 25.32
C GLU A 231 19.17 -6.42 24.53
N ASP A 232 19.42 -5.66 23.45
CA ASP A 232 20.78 -5.18 23.17
C ASP A 232 20.79 -3.84 22.41
N ALA A 233 21.74 -2.99 22.80
CA ALA A 233 21.91 -1.61 22.38
C ALA A 233 22.87 -1.48 21.19
N VAL A 234 22.35 -1.56 19.95
CA VAL A 234 22.93 -0.95 18.74
C VAL A 234 21.74 -0.58 17.84
N TYR A 235 21.30 0.69 17.87
CA TYR A 235 20.16 1.23 17.10
C TYR A 235 19.02 0.23 16.83
N LYS A 236 18.08 0.06 17.77
CA LYS A 236 16.84 -0.73 17.59
C LYS A 236 16.01 -0.15 16.43
N THR A 237 16.32 -0.54 15.21
CA THR A 237 15.42 -0.36 14.06
C THR A 237 14.49 -1.57 14.05
N HIS A 238 13.19 -1.34 13.93
CA HIS A 238 12.23 -2.44 13.81
C HIS A 238 12.62 -3.32 12.63
N VAL A 239 12.71 -4.64 12.86
CA VAL A 239 13.09 -5.61 11.81
C VAL A 239 12.12 -5.49 10.65
N GLU A 240 10.81 -5.45 10.94
CA GLU A 240 9.72 -5.27 9.98
C GLU A 240 9.03 -3.92 10.22
N LYS A 241 9.09 -3.00 9.23
CA LYS A 241 8.42 -1.69 9.26
C LYS A 241 8.10 -1.22 7.85
N ASP A 242 7.10 -0.34 7.74
CA ASP A 242 6.69 0.33 6.51
C ASP A 242 6.06 -0.62 5.48
N PHE A 243 5.43 -1.70 5.96
CA PHE A 243 4.65 -2.62 5.14
C PHE A 243 3.16 -2.35 5.20
N ILE A 244 2.48 -2.66 4.11
CA ILE A 244 1.04 -2.87 4.07
C ILE A 244 0.75 -3.98 3.08
N ALA A 245 0.01 -5.00 3.48
CA ALA A 245 -0.50 -6.02 2.59
C ALA A 245 -2.00 -5.83 2.35
N PHE A 246 -2.43 -6.01 1.10
CA PHE A 246 -3.84 -5.97 0.73
C PHE A 246 -4.21 -7.24 -0.02
N CYS A 247 -4.92 -8.12 0.69
CA CYS A 247 -5.28 -9.45 0.23
C CYS A 247 -6.70 -9.44 -0.35
N SER A 248 -6.92 -10.14 -1.46
CA SER A 248 -8.19 -10.11 -2.21
C SER A 248 -9.39 -10.68 -1.46
N SER A 249 -9.17 -11.52 -0.45
CA SER A 249 -10.21 -12.12 0.38
C SER A 249 -9.76 -12.20 1.84
N THR A 250 -10.73 -12.27 2.74
CA THR A 250 -10.51 -12.63 4.15
C THR A 250 -9.93 -14.05 4.24
N PRO A 251 -9.17 -14.36 5.31
CA PRO A 251 -8.68 -15.72 5.55
C PRO A 251 -9.79 -16.76 5.41
N HIS A 252 -9.42 -17.93 4.90
CA HIS A 252 -10.30 -19.05 4.55
C HIS A 252 -11.21 -18.84 3.34
N ASN A 253 -11.28 -17.65 2.73
CA ASN A 253 -12.26 -17.37 1.67
C ASN A 253 -11.68 -17.33 0.24
N VAL A 254 -12.54 -17.68 -0.72
CA VAL A 254 -12.26 -17.67 -2.16
C VAL A 254 -12.31 -16.24 -2.73
N SER A 255 -11.48 -15.97 -3.74
CA SER A 255 -11.53 -14.73 -4.54
C SER A 255 -12.14 -15.00 -5.92
N TRP A 256 -12.97 -14.07 -6.42
CA TRP A 256 -13.77 -14.29 -7.62
C TRP A 256 -13.22 -13.59 -8.87
N ARG A 257 -13.37 -14.27 -10.00
CA ARG A 257 -12.92 -13.81 -11.33
C ARG A 257 -14.07 -13.86 -12.34
N ASP A 258 -14.07 -12.88 -13.24
CA ASP A 258 -14.84 -12.90 -14.48
C ASP A 258 -13.89 -13.24 -15.63
N ILE A 259 -14.21 -14.29 -16.38
CA ILE A 259 -13.37 -14.82 -17.47
C ILE A 259 -13.09 -13.74 -18.54
N LYS A 260 -14.02 -12.80 -18.77
CA LYS A 260 -13.91 -11.77 -19.80
C LYS A 260 -13.38 -10.43 -19.29
N LYS A 261 -13.36 -10.22 -17.97
CA LYS A 261 -13.02 -8.92 -17.35
C LYS A 261 -11.86 -8.96 -16.36
N GLY A 262 -11.38 -10.15 -15.99
CA GLY A 262 -10.34 -10.34 -14.97
C GLY A 262 -10.90 -10.51 -13.56
N SER A 263 -10.05 -10.36 -12.55
CA SER A 263 -10.44 -10.43 -11.14
C SER A 263 -11.32 -9.24 -10.74
N LEU A 264 -12.37 -9.51 -9.97
CA LEU A 264 -13.22 -8.47 -9.40
C LEU A 264 -12.43 -7.55 -8.46
N PHE A 265 -11.49 -8.12 -7.71
CA PHE A 265 -10.60 -7.38 -6.81
C PHE A 265 -9.65 -6.47 -7.58
N ILE A 266 -8.91 -7.01 -8.56
CA ILE A 266 -7.94 -6.23 -9.33
C ILE A 266 -8.65 -5.11 -10.10
N THR A 267 -9.79 -5.40 -10.72
CA THR A 267 -10.59 -4.40 -11.44
C THR A 267 -11.00 -3.24 -10.52
N ARG A 268 -11.53 -3.55 -9.33
CA ARG A 268 -11.98 -2.54 -8.36
C ARG A 268 -10.80 -1.79 -7.74
N LEU A 269 -9.69 -2.47 -7.47
CA LEU A 269 -8.44 -1.87 -7.02
C LEU A 269 -7.97 -0.81 -8.02
N ILE A 270 -7.81 -1.18 -9.29
CA ILE A 270 -7.39 -0.26 -10.35
C ILE A 270 -8.35 0.93 -10.45
N THR A 271 -9.66 0.68 -10.45
CA THR A 271 -10.68 1.74 -10.52
C THR A 271 -10.55 2.72 -9.35
N CYS A 272 -10.37 2.23 -8.13
CA CYS A 272 -10.21 3.07 -6.95
C CYS A 272 -8.92 3.88 -6.99
N PHE A 273 -7.79 3.29 -7.40
CA PHE A 273 -6.55 4.05 -7.55
C PHE A 273 -6.68 5.16 -8.59
N GLN A 274 -7.23 4.86 -9.77
CA GLN A 274 -7.43 5.85 -10.83
C GLN A 274 -8.33 7.01 -10.35
N LYS A 275 -9.31 6.73 -9.50
CA LYS A 275 -10.26 7.74 -9.00
C LYS A 275 -9.73 8.54 -7.80
N TYR A 276 -8.93 7.93 -6.92
CA TYR A 276 -8.65 8.47 -5.59
C TYR A 276 -7.15 8.66 -5.27
N ALA A 277 -6.22 8.06 -6.00
CA ALA A 277 -4.78 8.15 -5.68
C ALA A 277 -4.21 9.58 -5.78
N TRP A 278 -4.91 10.49 -6.46
CA TRP A 278 -4.54 11.91 -6.54
C TRP A 278 -4.90 12.71 -5.29
N CYS A 279 -5.82 12.23 -4.44
CA CYS A 279 -6.33 12.97 -3.28
C CYS A 279 -6.39 12.20 -1.96
N CYS A 280 -6.22 10.88 -1.98
CA CYS A 280 -6.26 10.00 -0.82
C CYS A 280 -4.90 9.32 -0.62
N HIS A 281 -4.50 9.09 0.63
CA HIS A 281 -3.41 8.20 0.96
C HIS A 281 -3.82 6.74 0.73
N LEU A 282 -2.82 5.85 0.65
CA LEU A 282 -2.99 4.45 0.24
C LEU A 282 -4.05 3.69 1.07
N GLU A 283 -4.01 3.80 2.39
CA GLU A 283 -4.96 3.12 3.29
C GLU A 283 -6.41 3.55 3.02
N GLU A 284 -6.65 4.84 2.75
CA GLU A 284 -7.97 5.34 2.40
C GLU A 284 -8.43 4.81 1.03
N VAL A 285 -7.51 4.67 0.06
CA VAL A 285 -7.81 4.03 -1.22
C VAL A 285 -8.21 2.56 -1.00
N PHE A 286 -7.49 1.81 -0.16
CA PHE A 286 -7.84 0.42 0.18
C PHE A 286 -9.19 0.33 0.88
N ARG A 287 -9.49 1.24 1.79
CA ARG A 287 -10.80 1.34 2.43
C ARG A 287 -11.91 1.60 1.41
N LYS A 288 -11.70 2.47 0.41
CA LYS A 288 -12.65 2.69 -0.70
C LYS A 288 -12.87 1.43 -1.53
N VAL A 289 -11.83 0.61 -1.73
CA VAL A 289 -11.97 -0.70 -2.37
C VAL A 289 -12.87 -1.59 -1.52
N GLN A 290 -12.62 -1.73 -0.21
CA GLN A 290 -13.47 -2.52 0.70
C GLN A 290 -14.93 -2.05 0.68
N GLN A 291 -15.16 -0.73 0.72
CA GLN A 291 -16.51 -0.16 0.60
C GLN A 291 -17.22 -0.57 -0.70
N SER A 292 -16.49 -0.70 -1.82
CA SER A 292 -17.10 -1.18 -3.05
C SER A 292 -17.63 -2.62 -2.92
N PHE A 293 -17.04 -3.44 -2.03
CA PHE A 293 -17.41 -4.83 -1.74
C PHE A 293 -18.44 -4.99 -0.62
N GLU A 294 -18.81 -3.91 0.08
CA GLU A 294 -19.71 -3.95 1.25
C GLU A 294 -21.07 -4.58 0.93
N LYS A 295 -21.65 -4.25 -0.23
CA LYS A 295 -22.86 -4.89 -0.73
C LYS A 295 -22.46 -5.99 -1.72
N PRO A 296 -22.56 -7.28 -1.33
CA PRO A 296 -22.26 -8.37 -2.25
C PRO A 296 -23.27 -8.37 -3.39
N ASN A 297 -22.80 -8.35 -4.64
CA ASN A 297 -23.69 -8.46 -5.80
C ASN A 297 -24.17 -9.91 -5.96
N VAL A 298 -23.25 -10.82 -6.34
CA VAL A 298 -23.57 -12.23 -6.61
C VAL A 298 -22.74 -13.17 -5.72
N LYS A 299 -21.56 -12.73 -5.26
CA LYS A 299 -20.65 -13.55 -4.47
C LYS A 299 -20.02 -12.72 -3.35
N ALA A 300 -19.89 -13.30 -2.17
CA ALA A 300 -19.25 -12.67 -1.03
C ALA A 300 -17.73 -12.63 -1.23
N GLN A 301 -17.15 -11.44 -1.07
CA GLN A 301 -15.70 -11.23 -1.06
C GLN A 301 -15.43 -9.93 -0.34
N MET A 302 -14.48 -9.94 0.60
CA MET A 302 -14.03 -8.74 1.29
C MET A 302 -12.51 -8.69 1.27
N PRO A 303 -11.89 -7.76 0.53
CA PRO A 303 -10.46 -7.53 0.60
C PRO A 303 -10.04 -7.11 2.00
N THR A 304 -8.86 -7.52 2.45
CA THR A 304 -8.40 -7.31 3.83
C THR A 304 -7.02 -6.67 3.86
N VAL A 305 -6.86 -5.64 4.68
CA VAL A 305 -5.56 -5.04 4.98
C VAL A 305 -4.88 -5.84 6.08
N GLU A 306 -3.63 -6.23 5.87
CA GLU A 306 -2.86 -7.07 6.79
C GLU A 306 -1.42 -6.58 6.98
N ARG A 307 -0.81 -6.99 8.09
CA ARG A 307 0.58 -6.67 8.48
C ARG A 307 0.93 -5.18 8.24
N LEU A 308 -0.02 -4.30 8.57
CA LEU A 308 0.15 -2.86 8.46
C LEU A 308 1.16 -2.39 9.53
N SER A 309 2.33 -1.97 9.07
CA SER A 309 3.41 -1.41 9.90
C SER A 309 3.90 -0.07 9.35
N MET A 310 3.08 0.59 8.52
CA MET A 310 3.32 1.95 8.08
C MET A 310 3.16 2.92 9.24
N THR A 311 4.09 3.86 9.37
CA THR A 311 4.09 4.86 10.44
C THR A 311 3.68 6.25 9.96
N ARG A 312 3.37 6.38 8.67
CA ARG A 312 3.07 7.64 7.99
C ARG A 312 2.07 7.37 6.87
N TYR A 313 1.32 8.38 6.49
CA TYR A 313 0.46 8.34 5.31
C TYR A 313 1.30 8.25 4.03
N PHE A 314 1.00 7.25 3.21
CA PHE A 314 1.63 7.11 1.90
C PHE A 314 0.73 7.70 0.81
N TYR A 315 1.09 8.90 0.31
CA TYR A 315 0.49 9.52 -0.86
C TYR A 315 1.33 9.24 -2.11
N LEU A 316 0.67 8.91 -3.23
CA LEU A 316 1.34 8.57 -4.48
C LEU A 316 1.68 9.77 -5.35
N PHE A 317 0.93 10.87 -5.18
CA PHE A 317 1.02 12.12 -5.96
C PHE A 317 1.20 11.88 -7.47
N PRO A 318 0.25 11.20 -8.14
CA PRO A 318 0.32 10.94 -9.58
C PRO A 318 0.48 12.25 -10.36
N GLY A 319 1.43 12.26 -11.29
CA GLY A 319 1.79 13.44 -12.10
C GLY A 319 3.00 14.22 -11.59
N ASN A 320 3.38 14.07 -10.31
CA ASN A 320 4.54 14.74 -9.69
C ASN A 320 5.81 13.88 -9.66
#